data_AF-A0A3C0TPT2-F1
#
_entry.id   AF-A0A3C0TPT2-F1
#
_cell.length_a   1.000
_cell.length_b   1.000
_cell.length_c   1.000
_cell.angle_alpha   90.00
_cell.angle_beta   90.00
_cell.angle_gamma   90.00
#
_symmetry.space_group_name_H-M   'P 1'
#
loop_
_entity.id
_entity.type
_entity.pdbx_description
1 polymer ?
#
loop_
_entity_poly.entity_id
_entity_poly.type
_entity_poly.pdbx_seq_one_letter_code
_entity_poly.pdbx_strand_id
1 'polypeptide(L)'
;ASARTAPKAGGKDFLEIVVISRDDDLKKIANAMKEYAPKSTNEAFWLRDASNIENSQALLLVGLSKPVTAGYDCGACGYLTCADFDKNKEMKAKEMGYTGPHCVMRMMDIGVALSSAAKTASIHNVDNRV
;
A
#
# COMPACT_ATOMS: atom_id res chain seq x y z
N ALA A 1 -10.10 -7.47 -10.12
CA ALA A 1 -9.42 -7.95 -11.33
C ALA A 1 -8.35 -6.97 -11.80
N SER A 2 -8.71 -5.73 -12.15
CA SER A 2 -7.78 -4.70 -12.67
C SER A 2 -6.52 -4.48 -11.82
N ALA A 3 -6.65 -4.35 -10.50
CA ALA A 3 -5.50 -4.24 -9.59
C ALA A 3 -4.52 -5.42 -9.72
N ARG A 4 -5.05 -6.64 -9.84
CA ARG A 4 -4.29 -7.90 -9.92
C ARG A 4 -3.61 -8.06 -11.28
N THR A 5 -4.28 -7.67 -12.36
CA THR A 5 -3.74 -7.79 -13.73
C THR A 5 -2.91 -6.60 -14.17
N ALA A 6 -2.79 -5.57 -13.31
CA ALA A 6 -1.99 -4.41 -13.59
C ALA A 6 -0.51 -4.81 -13.80
N PRO A 7 0.23 -4.15 -14.71
CA PRO A 7 1.62 -4.52 -14.97
C PRO A 7 2.48 -4.41 -13.70
N LYS A 8 3.46 -5.31 -13.59
CA LYS A 8 4.39 -5.42 -12.46
C LYS A 8 5.81 -5.54 -12.96
N ALA A 9 6.76 -5.08 -12.15
CA ALA A 9 8.19 -5.23 -12.37
C ALA A 9 8.54 -6.70 -12.68
N GLY A 10 9.08 -6.93 -13.88
CA GLY A 10 9.48 -8.25 -14.37
C GLY A 10 8.34 -9.23 -14.65
N GLY A 11 7.08 -8.76 -14.72
CA GLY A 11 5.91 -9.61 -14.85
C GLY A 11 5.66 -10.51 -13.63
N LYS A 12 6.29 -10.21 -12.50
CA LYS A 12 6.18 -10.99 -11.26
C LYS A 12 5.32 -10.26 -10.26
N ASP A 13 4.18 -10.86 -9.93
CA ASP A 13 3.25 -10.30 -8.96
C ASP A 13 3.57 -10.81 -7.55
N PHE A 14 3.84 -9.87 -6.65
CA PHE A 14 4.07 -10.12 -5.22
C PHE A 14 3.09 -9.34 -4.35
N LEU A 15 2.08 -8.70 -4.95
CA LEU A 15 1.14 -7.87 -4.21
C LEU A 15 0.12 -8.73 -3.48
N GLU A 16 -0.12 -8.40 -2.23
CA GLU A 16 -1.31 -8.83 -1.51
C GLU A 16 -2.43 -7.82 -1.76
N ILE A 17 -3.61 -8.31 -2.12
CA ILE A 17 -4.77 -7.48 -2.44
C ILE A 17 -5.96 -8.03 -1.67
N VAL A 18 -6.54 -7.21 -0.81
CA VAL A 18 -7.66 -7.57 0.05
C VAL A 18 -8.79 -6.59 -0.15
N VAL A 19 -10.02 -7.10 -0.30
CA VAL A 19 -11.25 -6.29 -0.31
C VAL A 19 -11.95 -6.46 1.02
N ILE A 20 -12.27 -5.35 1.67
CA ILE A 20 -12.99 -5.31 2.94
C ILE A 20 -14.30 -4.58 2.67
N SER A 21 -15.42 -5.24 2.92
CA SER A 21 -16.76 -4.67 2.67
C SER A 21 -17.72 -4.88 3.83
N ARG A 22 -17.27 -5.54 4.90
CA ARG A 22 -18.08 -5.68 6.11
C ARG A 22 -17.97 -4.40 6.93
N ASP A 23 -19.11 -3.85 7.31
CA ASP A 23 -19.22 -2.60 8.05
C ASP A 23 -18.46 -2.65 9.40
N ASP A 24 -18.47 -3.81 10.08
CA ASP A 24 -17.73 -4.00 11.33
C ASP A 24 -16.21 -3.89 11.13
N ASP A 25 -15.68 -4.44 10.04
CA ASP A 25 -14.25 -4.37 9.75
C ASP A 25 -13.82 -2.99 9.26
N LEU A 26 -14.65 -2.30 8.47
CA LEU A 26 -14.41 -0.92 8.06
C LEU A 26 -14.35 0.02 9.28
N LYS A 27 -15.31 -0.11 10.21
CA LYS A 27 -15.32 0.65 11.47
C LYS A 27 -14.12 0.35 12.35
N LYS A 28 -13.70 -0.92 12.46
CA LYS A 28 -12.48 -1.29 13.21
C LYS A 28 -11.26 -0.60 12.64
N ILE A 29 -11.09 -0.59 11.32
CA ILE A 29 -9.95 0.06 10.66
C ILE A 29 -10.00 1.58 10.84
N ALA A 30 -11.16 2.19 10.62
CA ALA A 30 -11.34 3.63 10.82
C ALA A 30 -11.01 4.04 12.27
N ASN A 31 -11.46 3.27 13.27
CA ASN A 31 -11.15 3.55 14.67
C ASN A 31 -9.66 3.40 14.98
N ALA A 32 -9.00 2.37 14.45
CA ALA A 32 -7.55 2.22 14.59
C ALA A 32 -6.78 3.41 14.00
N MET A 33 -7.24 3.95 12.86
CA MET A 33 -6.67 5.16 12.27
C MET A 33 -6.93 6.42 13.11
N LYS A 34 -8.13 6.56 13.70
CA LYS A 34 -8.46 7.67 14.63
C LYS A 34 -7.60 7.62 15.89
N GLU A 35 -7.37 6.44 16.45
CA GLU A 35 -6.48 6.24 17.61
C GLU A 35 -5.01 6.54 17.29
N TYR A 36 -4.60 6.30 16.05
CA TYR A 36 -3.25 6.61 15.58
C TYR A 36 -3.06 8.11 15.26
N ALA A 37 -4.10 8.81 14.82
CA ALA A 37 -4.00 10.17 14.29
C ALA A 37 -3.25 11.16 15.22
N PRO A 38 -3.49 11.22 16.55
CA PRO A 38 -2.78 12.14 17.45
C PRO A 38 -1.28 11.82 17.62
N LYS A 39 -0.86 10.61 17.27
CA LYS A 39 0.54 10.15 17.32
C LYS A 39 1.28 10.41 16.01
N SER A 40 0.57 10.85 14.98
CA SER A 40 1.12 11.06 13.66
C SER A 40 1.72 12.46 13.48
N THR A 41 2.50 12.65 12.43
CA THR A 41 2.99 13.96 12.01
C THR A 41 1.92 14.84 11.35
N ASN A 42 0.73 14.31 11.07
CA ASN A 42 -0.36 15.05 10.43
C ASN A 42 -1.73 14.48 10.83
N GLU A 43 -2.18 14.80 12.03
CA GLU A 43 -3.43 14.28 12.61
C GLU A 43 -4.65 14.49 11.70
N ALA A 44 -4.81 15.68 11.10
CA ALA A 44 -5.95 16.00 10.25
C ALA A 44 -6.04 15.08 9.01
N PHE A 45 -4.89 14.71 8.42
CA PHE A 45 -4.85 13.77 7.30
C PHE A 45 -5.41 12.39 7.69
N TRP A 46 -4.98 11.86 8.83
CA TRP A 46 -5.41 10.54 9.31
C TRP A 46 -6.89 10.52 9.71
N LEU A 47 -7.38 11.58 10.36
CA LEU A 47 -8.80 11.69 10.73
C LEU A 47 -9.71 11.76 9.50
N ARG A 48 -9.30 12.50 8.46
CA ARG A 48 -10.03 12.58 7.19
C ARG A 48 -10.13 11.21 6.53
N ASP A 49 -9.01 10.49 6.40
CA ASP A 49 -8.99 9.20 5.71
C ASP A 49 -9.71 8.10 6.51
N ALA A 50 -9.67 8.17 7.84
CA ALA A 50 -10.49 7.32 8.69
C ALA A 50 -12.00 7.54 8.46
N SER A 51 -12.42 8.80 8.35
CA SER A 51 -13.81 9.15 8.03
C SER A 51 -14.22 8.66 6.63
N ASN A 52 -13.32 8.75 5.65
CA ASN A 52 -13.57 8.20 4.31
C ASN A 52 -13.83 6.69 4.37
N ILE A 53 -13.02 5.94 5.12
CA ILE A 53 -13.19 4.49 5.27
C ILE A 53 -14.49 4.14 5.97
N GLU A 54 -14.84 4.84 7.05
CA GLU A 54 -16.07 4.62 7.82
C GLU A 54 -17.35 4.83 6.97
N ASN A 55 -17.30 5.74 6.00
CA ASN A 55 -18.42 6.05 5.12
C ASN A 55 -18.35 5.34 3.75
N SER A 56 -17.35 4.46 3.53
CA SER A 56 -17.19 3.74 2.27
C SER A 56 -17.96 2.42 2.26
N GLN A 57 -18.41 1.99 1.08
CA GLN A 57 -19.04 0.68 0.90
C GLN A 57 -18.01 -0.47 0.90
N ALA A 58 -16.78 -0.17 0.52
CA ALA A 58 -15.67 -1.12 0.56
C ALA A 58 -14.33 -0.39 0.61
N LEU A 59 -13.32 -1.06 1.13
CA LEU A 59 -11.91 -0.66 1.16
C LEU A 59 -11.09 -1.71 0.41
N LEU A 60 -10.24 -1.26 -0.52
CA LEU A 60 -9.25 -2.08 -1.19
C LEU A 60 -7.88 -1.82 -0.57
N LEU A 61 -7.30 -2.82 0.09
CA LEU A 61 -5.94 -2.78 0.60
C LEU A 61 -5.00 -3.46 -0.39
N VAL A 62 -3.90 -2.77 -0.73
CA VAL A 62 -2.85 -3.29 -1.61
C VAL A 62 -1.51 -3.11 -0.92
N GLY A 63 -0.74 -4.19 -0.82
CA GLY A 63 0.55 -4.15 -0.14
C GLY A 63 1.45 -5.31 -0.53
N LEU A 64 2.52 -5.51 0.25
CA LEU A 64 3.45 -6.64 0.12
C LEU A 64 3.49 -7.38 1.44
N SER A 65 3.47 -8.72 1.40
CA SER A 65 3.67 -9.55 2.59
C SER A 65 5.15 -9.60 3.04
N LYS A 66 6.09 -9.32 2.14
CA LYS A 66 7.54 -9.37 2.38
C LYS A 66 8.29 -8.28 1.59
N PRO A 67 9.43 -7.77 2.10
CA PRO A 67 10.28 -6.82 1.38
C PRO A 67 11.10 -7.54 0.29
N VAL A 68 10.44 -7.92 -0.81
CA VAL A 68 11.05 -8.62 -1.94
C VAL A 68 11.64 -7.67 -2.97
N THR A 69 12.74 -8.07 -3.61
CA THR A 69 13.38 -7.30 -4.67
C THR A 69 12.77 -7.59 -6.05
N ALA A 70 12.98 -6.70 -7.01
CA ALA A 70 12.57 -6.89 -8.40
C ALA A 70 13.64 -7.56 -9.27
N GLY A 71 14.90 -7.61 -8.81
CA GLY A 71 16.01 -8.26 -9.50
C GLY A 71 16.66 -7.44 -10.62
N TYR A 72 16.50 -6.11 -10.60
CA TYR A 72 17.04 -5.20 -11.62
C TYR A 72 18.34 -4.48 -11.21
N ASP A 73 18.81 -4.66 -9.98
CA ASP A 73 20.01 -4.01 -9.43
C ASP A 73 20.05 -2.47 -9.65
N CYS A 74 18.89 -1.83 -9.57
CA CYS A 74 18.73 -0.42 -9.93
C CYS A 74 19.29 0.59 -8.92
N GLY A 75 19.76 0.17 -7.74
CA GLY A 75 20.30 1.08 -6.72
C GLY A 75 19.27 1.92 -5.94
N ALA A 76 18.03 2.07 -6.43
CA ALA A 76 17.06 3.05 -5.92
C ALA A 76 16.59 2.82 -4.47
N CYS A 77 16.82 1.63 -3.90
CA CYS A 77 16.52 1.32 -2.50
C CYS A 77 17.69 1.59 -1.54
N GLY A 78 18.81 2.14 -2.04
CA GLY A 78 20.01 2.47 -1.27
C GLY A 78 21.09 1.37 -1.22
N TYR A 79 20.86 0.22 -1.87
CA TYR A 79 21.81 -0.90 -1.96
C TYR A 79 22.31 -1.06 -3.37
N LEU A 80 23.57 -1.48 -3.55
CA LEU A 80 24.21 -1.58 -4.87
C LEU A 80 23.52 -2.63 -5.76
N THR A 81 23.14 -3.77 -5.18
CA THR A 81 22.44 -4.85 -5.89
C THR A 81 21.26 -5.37 -5.07
N CYS A 82 20.36 -6.09 -5.72
CA CYS A 82 19.25 -6.79 -5.05
C CYS A 82 19.77 -7.88 -4.12
N ALA A 83 20.88 -8.55 -4.47
CA ALA A 83 21.51 -9.52 -3.60
C ALA A 83 22.10 -8.88 -2.33
N ASP A 84 22.69 -7.69 -2.46
CA ASP A 84 23.18 -6.89 -1.33
C ASP A 84 22.02 -6.45 -0.42
N PHE A 85 20.93 -5.93 -0.99
CA PHE A 85 19.69 -5.66 -0.25
C PHE A 85 19.20 -6.91 0.48
N ASP A 86 19.13 -8.06 -0.19
CA ASP A 86 18.54 -9.25 0.39
C ASP A 86 19.34 -9.78 1.59
N LYS A 87 20.67 -9.64 1.53
CA LYS A 87 21.60 -10.07 2.58
C LYS A 87 21.75 -9.07 3.71
N ASN A 88 21.80 -7.78 3.39
CA ASN A 88 22.25 -6.72 4.31
C ASN A 88 21.16 -5.69 4.66
N LYS A 89 19.90 -5.89 4.24
CA LYS A 89 18.80 -5.00 4.64
C LYS A 89 18.61 -4.97 6.15
N GLU A 90 18.55 -3.77 6.70
CA GLU A 90 18.15 -3.54 8.09
C GLU A 90 16.76 -2.90 8.10
N MET A 91 15.73 -3.67 8.44
CA MET A 91 14.37 -3.15 8.57
C MET A 91 14.25 -2.29 9.84
N LYS A 92 14.31 -0.97 9.68
CA LYS A 92 14.21 -0.03 10.81
C LYS A 92 12.79 0.46 10.96
N ALA A 93 12.13 0.07 12.05
CA ALA A 93 10.84 0.63 12.42
C ALA A 93 11.02 2.11 12.81
N LYS A 94 10.06 2.93 12.40
CA LYS A 94 9.92 4.31 12.84
C LYS A 94 8.61 4.45 13.62
N GLU A 95 8.54 5.43 14.51
CA GLU A 95 7.34 5.76 15.28
C GLU A 95 6.11 6.00 14.38
N MET A 96 6.37 6.39 13.13
CA MET A 96 5.36 6.57 12.08
C MET A 96 4.73 5.27 11.54
N GLY A 97 5.06 4.11 12.13
CA GLY A 97 4.44 2.81 11.80
C GLY A 97 5.02 2.11 10.56
N TYR A 98 5.87 2.78 9.78
CA TYR A 98 6.54 2.18 8.63
C TYR A 98 7.91 1.61 9.01
N THR A 99 8.27 0.53 8.32
CA THR A 99 9.63 -0.01 8.28
C THR A 99 10.22 0.25 6.91
N GLY A 100 11.53 0.12 6.76
CA GLY A 100 12.21 0.23 5.48
C GLY A 100 13.68 -0.18 5.61
N PRO A 101 14.40 -0.30 4.50
CA PRO A 101 14.04 0.14 3.15
C PRO A 101 13.17 -0.88 2.38
N HIS A 102 12.47 -0.40 1.35
CA HIS A 102 11.68 -1.21 0.43
C HIS A 102 12.19 -1.07 -1.00
N CYS A 103 12.03 -2.12 -1.80
CA CYS A 103 12.34 -2.06 -3.22
C CYS A 103 11.41 -1.06 -3.93
N VAL A 104 11.97 0.02 -4.50
CA VAL A 104 11.21 1.08 -5.18
C VAL A 104 10.35 0.53 -6.32
N MET A 105 10.85 -0.47 -7.06
CA MET A 105 10.08 -1.15 -8.10
C MET A 105 8.79 -1.80 -7.57
N ARG A 106 8.83 -2.36 -6.35
CA ARG A 106 7.64 -2.94 -5.72
C ARG A 106 6.69 -1.89 -5.16
N MET A 107 7.20 -0.73 -4.76
CA MET A 107 6.34 0.41 -4.40
C MET A 107 5.61 0.96 -5.62
N MET A 108 6.29 1.03 -6.78
CA MET A 108 5.64 1.36 -8.05
C MET A 108 4.59 0.32 -8.45
N ASP A 109 4.86 -0.97 -8.24
CA ASP A 109 3.88 -2.04 -8.47
C ASP A 109 2.57 -1.80 -7.72
N ILE A 110 2.64 -1.39 -6.44
CA ILE A 110 1.47 -1.01 -5.63
C ILE A 110 0.72 0.16 -6.26
N GLY A 111 1.44 1.25 -6.59
CA GLY A 111 0.83 2.43 -7.22
C GLY A 111 0.11 2.10 -8.53
N VAL A 112 0.74 1.31 -9.41
CA VAL A 112 0.15 0.88 -10.68
C VAL A 112 -1.10 0.00 -10.47
N ALA A 113 -1.12 -0.85 -9.44
CA ALA A 113 -2.31 -1.63 -9.09
C ALA A 113 -3.46 -0.73 -8.60
N LEU A 114 -3.16 0.25 -7.73
CA LEU A 114 -4.14 1.22 -7.23
C LEU A 114 -4.72 2.06 -8.37
N SER A 115 -3.90 2.59 -9.27
CA SER A 115 -4.37 3.38 -10.41
C SER A 115 -5.24 2.55 -11.36
N SER A 116 -4.91 1.28 -11.59
CA SER A 116 -5.74 0.39 -12.42
C SER A 116 -7.11 0.10 -11.77
N ALA A 117 -7.14 -0.09 -10.45
CA ALA A 117 -8.37 -0.23 -9.67
C ALA A 117 -9.24 1.03 -9.76
N ALA A 118 -8.64 2.20 -9.51
CA ALA A 118 -9.31 3.50 -9.57
C ALA A 118 -9.94 3.74 -10.95
N LYS A 119 -9.19 3.47 -12.03
CA LYS A 119 -9.72 3.59 -13.40
C LYS A 119 -10.95 2.71 -13.63
N THR A 120 -10.94 1.49 -13.10
CA THR A 120 -12.08 0.57 -13.21
C THR A 120 -13.29 1.09 -12.45
N ALA A 121 -13.10 1.55 -11.21
CA ALA A 121 -14.15 2.18 -10.42
C ALA A 121 -14.77 3.36 -11.17
N SER A 122 -13.94 4.25 -11.74
CA SER A 122 -14.41 5.39 -12.52
C SER A 122 -15.18 5.00 -13.79
N ILE A 123 -14.80 3.92 -14.50
CA ILE A 123 -15.57 3.42 -15.65
C ILE A 123 -16.98 3.00 -15.23
N HIS A 124 -17.14 2.52 -14.00
CA HIS A 124 -18.43 2.15 -13.43
C HIS A 124 -19.11 3.28 -12.64
N ASN A 125 -18.62 4.52 -12.73
CA ASN A 125 -19.10 5.68 -11.98
C ASN A 125 -19.10 5.48 -10.46
N VAL A 126 -18.21 4.63 -9.94
CA VAL A 126 -18.00 4.42 -8.51
C VAL A 126 -17.03 5.49 -8.01
N ASP A 127 -17.49 6.34 -7.09
CA ASP A 127 -16.63 7.29 -6.38
C ASP A 127 -15.54 6.54 -5.63
N ASN A 128 -14.30 7.04 -5.70
CA ASN A 128 -13.17 6.43 -5.03
C ASN A 128 -12.20 7.49 -4.52
N ARG A 129 -11.53 7.16 -3.41
CA ARG A 129 -10.45 7.95 -2.81
C ARG A 129 -9.19 7.07 -2.84
N VAL A 130 -8.19 7.50 -3.60
CA VAL A 130 -6.87 6.85 -3.73
C VAL A 130 -5.79 7.85 -3.36
#